data_AF-A0A524F6C2-F1
#
_entry.id   AF-A0A524F6C2-F1
#
_cell.length_a   1.000
_cell.length_b   1.000
_cell.length_c   1.000
_cell.angle_alpha   90.00
_cell.angle_beta   90.00
_cell.angle_gamma   90.00
#
_symmetry.space_group_name_H-M   'P 1'
#
loop_
_entity.id
_entity.type
_entity.pdbx_description
1 polymer ?
#
loop_
_entity_poly.entity_id
_entity_poly.type
_entity_poly.pdbx_seq_one_letter_code
_entity_poly.pdbx_strand_id
1 'polypeptide(L)'
;MSNQNLLSIIATNYPNAILLGNKQYDLTFQIINNSNKPEQVKFHFTTEGINADIPKKYLNPIVVDPGRPFIMSVPISPTVNGSAKLILQSNIYQEVKYTELVWHVRKEVPPKRAKEALSKSFVKFKDLTKGAKKPLRIKNGKSLTLDEAAKEYEKVYSSPIDQIEKDSQLKDIAQRVFSADVNFAFEILKMVQNQASIQELLADFICAAIETNRDLSISKIDSLLDVKIKDALLEKMIPFLLEKDLSLAIQLCMMINNPEVRDPMIRDIFNFSYLKQFDEAIALLNAISNPILQLSLHYEIIKILKQSNPTKCDALLQSLIQKSSMIGEIEILADLLVIAALVHTPQWVADIIGTFPPEVKDPLNKIIRDTIWNEIKEEKIRIDEVPVSSLYYGFNVMARPTPVISKVSEMGGTVSSNLIDGNMNSVIGIVNLFSFNFPIYPTIEQCYAEINSEKGKSFYYLIIPLKNADETSYEMVQMIIKNLFVANAHQVPHKMYIFNLDFIPYLSKPTIIVEDDPEENIVIQSIIKRIFKNENVSLIIDDGLFKEGKINTWIKSILPSSQFKLLNLVLTYDFLNNYSMFKKFMNEFVR
;
A
#
# COMPACT_ATOMS: atom_id res chain seq x y z
N MET A 1 -3.82 0.06 26.69
CA MET A 1 -3.62 1.01 27.80
C MET A 1 -3.04 2.27 27.20
N SER A 2 -3.54 3.46 27.54
CA SER A 2 -3.01 4.71 26.99
C SER A 2 -1.56 4.89 27.45
N ASN A 3 -0.64 5.15 26.52
CA ASN A 3 0.79 5.35 26.82
C ASN A 3 1.07 6.64 27.63
N GLN A 4 0.04 7.37 28.08
CA GLN A 4 0.14 8.72 28.65
C GLN A 4 0.85 8.80 30.02
N ASN A 5 1.16 7.67 30.66
CA ASN A 5 1.87 7.63 31.96
C ASN A 5 3.18 6.81 31.92
N LEU A 6 3.66 6.45 30.73
CA LEU A 6 4.81 5.55 30.58
C LEU A 6 6.12 6.21 31.04
N LEU A 7 6.25 7.52 30.86
CA LEU A 7 7.36 8.32 31.38
C LEU A 7 6.84 9.43 32.30
N SER A 8 7.51 9.64 33.43
CA SER A 8 7.34 10.82 34.28
C SER A 8 8.55 11.73 34.12
N ILE A 9 8.32 13.00 33.80
CA ILE A 9 9.38 13.99 33.60
C ILE A 9 9.15 15.16 34.57
N ILE A 10 10.16 15.47 35.38
CA ILE A 10 10.09 16.51 36.43
C ILE A 10 11.25 17.48 36.21
N ALA A 11 10.98 18.79 36.15
CA ALA A 11 12.04 19.80 36.16
C ALA A 11 12.52 20.00 37.61
N THR A 12 13.81 19.76 37.87
CA THR A 12 14.36 19.75 39.24
C THR A 12 14.97 21.08 39.67
N ASN A 13 15.27 21.98 38.73
CA ASN A 13 15.88 23.28 38.99
C ASN A 13 15.24 24.40 38.17
N TYR A 14 13.91 24.44 38.17
CA TYR A 14 13.17 25.49 37.48
C TYR A 14 13.59 26.88 38.00
N PRO A 15 13.96 27.83 37.14
CA PRO A 15 14.38 29.15 37.56
C PRO A 15 13.26 29.89 38.31
N ASN A 16 13.58 30.46 39.47
CA ASN A 16 12.64 31.26 40.28
C ASN A 16 12.84 32.79 40.08
N ALA A 17 13.52 33.19 39.02
CA ALA A 17 13.81 34.57 38.71
C ALA A 17 13.76 34.78 37.20
N ILE A 18 13.62 36.04 36.80
CA ILE A 18 13.71 36.43 35.40
C ILE A 18 15.06 36.00 34.79
N LEU A 19 15.00 35.44 33.58
CA LEU A 19 16.19 34.99 32.84
C LEU A 19 16.79 36.16 32.05
N LEU A 20 18.11 36.33 32.14
CA LEU A 20 18.84 37.39 31.47
C LEU A 20 19.70 36.83 30.33
N GLY A 21 19.67 37.45 29.15
CA GLY A 21 20.39 36.97 27.96
C GLY A 21 21.92 37.05 28.05
N ASN A 22 22.46 37.73 29.07
CA ASN A 22 23.89 37.71 29.39
C ASN A 22 24.31 36.56 30.34
N LYS A 23 23.37 35.68 30.69
CA LYS A 23 23.60 34.49 31.52
C LYS A 23 23.10 33.24 30.81
N GLN A 24 23.72 32.12 31.11
CA GLN A 24 23.29 30.79 30.69
C GLN A 24 22.67 30.08 31.90
N TYR A 25 21.56 29.37 31.67
CA TYR A 25 20.81 28.67 32.71
C TYR A 25 20.69 27.20 32.34
N ASP A 26 21.06 26.31 33.25
CA ASP A 26 20.94 24.86 33.01
C ASP A 26 19.58 24.38 33.51
N LEU A 27 18.69 23.96 32.62
CA LEU A 27 17.44 23.27 33.00
C LEU A 27 17.69 21.77 33.11
N THR A 28 17.44 21.21 34.28
CA THR A 28 17.61 19.81 34.60
C THR A 28 16.26 19.14 34.74
N PHE A 29 16.10 18.03 34.02
CA PHE A 29 14.92 17.18 34.02
C PHE A 29 15.30 15.81 34.58
N GLN A 30 14.50 15.34 35.54
CA GLN A 30 14.51 13.98 36.02
C GLN A 30 13.44 13.19 35.28
N ILE A 31 13.84 12.19 34.51
CA ILE A 31 12.97 11.34 33.71
C ILE A 31 12.94 9.95 34.36
N ILE A 32 11.75 9.44 34.64
CA ILE A 32 11.54 8.12 35.24
C ILE A 32 10.71 7.29 34.27
N ASN A 33 11.22 6.12 33.91
CA ASN A 33 10.46 5.12 33.16
C ASN A 33 9.58 4.31 34.12
N ASN A 34 8.26 4.43 33.97
CA ASN A 34 7.27 3.73 34.79
C ASN A 34 6.88 2.35 34.22
N SER A 35 7.44 1.97 33.06
CA SER A 35 7.27 0.64 32.49
C SER A 35 8.11 -0.40 33.25
N ASN A 36 7.80 -1.68 33.04
CA ASN A 36 8.51 -2.80 33.66
C ASN A 36 9.75 -3.27 32.87
N LYS A 37 10.07 -2.61 31.75
CA LYS A 37 11.20 -2.95 30.88
C LYS A 37 11.96 -1.69 30.44
N PRO A 38 13.25 -1.78 30.07
CA PRO A 38 13.96 -0.64 29.48
C PRO A 38 13.26 -0.16 28.22
N GLU A 39 13.12 1.15 28.08
CA GLU A 39 12.48 1.78 26.92
C GLU A 39 13.51 2.61 26.14
N GLN A 40 13.45 2.56 24.82
CA GLN A 40 14.22 3.45 23.96
C GLN A 40 13.44 4.73 23.76
N VAL A 41 13.91 5.83 24.34
CA VAL A 41 13.25 7.13 24.37
C VAL A 41 14.03 8.12 23.53
N LYS A 42 13.33 8.88 22.68
CA LYS A 42 13.88 10.02 21.95
C LYS A 42 13.17 11.30 22.34
N PHE A 43 13.96 12.34 22.61
CA PHE A 43 13.44 13.64 23.03
C PHE A 43 13.46 14.62 21.86
N HIS A 44 12.38 15.37 21.74
CA HIS A 44 12.25 16.48 20.82
C HIS A 44 12.03 17.74 21.65
N PHE A 45 12.81 18.76 21.34
CA PHE A 45 12.72 20.05 22.01
C PHE A 45 12.30 21.10 21.00
N THR A 46 11.33 21.90 21.39
CA THR A 46 10.90 23.07 20.63
C THR A 46 11.04 24.29 21.51
N THR A 47 11.76 25.30 21.03
CA THR A 47 12.02 26.54 21.77
C THR A 47 11.47 27.75 21.03
N GLU A 48 11.02 28.74 21.80
CA GLU A 48 10.71 30.08 21.29
C GLU A 48 11.20 31.10 22.32
N GLY A 49 11.87 32.16 21.87
CA GLY A 49 12.39 33.23 22.74
C GLY A 49 13.63 32.86 23.58
N ILE A 50 14.08 31.61 23.51
CA ILE A 50 15.34 31.11 24.07
C ILE A 50 16.13 30.35 23.00
N ASN A 51 17.44 30.35 23.15
CA ASN A 51 18.32 29.36 22.55
C ASN A 51 18.52 28.21 23.53
N ALA A 52 18.42 26.96 23.07
CA ALA A 52 18.72 25.78 23.88
C ALA A 52 19.85 24.98 23.23
N ASP A 53 20.98 24.86 23.92
CA ASP A 53 22.13 24.09 23.45
C ASP A 53 21.95 22.62 23.83
N ILE A 54 21.08 21.91 23.12
CA ILE A 54 20.70 20.53 23.45
C ILE A 54 21.88 19.60 23.16
N PRO A 55 22.44 18.90 24.17
CA PRO A 55 23.53 17.96 23.94
C PRO A 55 23.14 16.86 22.94
N LYS A 56 24.00 16.60 21.94
CA LYS A 56 23.76 15.62 20.86
C LYS A 56 23.31 14.23 21.35
N LYS A 57 23.76 13.83 22.54
CA LYS A 57 23.38 12.54 23.16
C LYS A 57 21.87 12.41 23.43
N TYR A 58 21.13 13.51 23.55
CA TYR A 58 19.67 13.50 23.74
C TYR A 58 18.88 13.58 22.43
N LEU A 59 19.55 13.87 21.30
CA LEU A 59 18.93 13.92 19.98
C LEU A 59 18.74 12.52 19.36
N ASN A 60 19.49 11.54 19.86
CA ASN A 60 19.36 10.14 19.49
C ASN A 60 18.54 9.37 20.53
N PRO A 61 17.96 8.21 20.17
CA PRO A 61 17.29 7.34 21.12
C PRO A 61 18.24 6.92 22.23
N ILE A 62 17.81 7.06 23.48
CA ILE A 62 18.53 6.61 24.67
C ILE A 62 17.73 5.54 25.39
N VAL A 63 18.41 4.62 26.06
CA VAL A 63 17.75 3.61 26.89
C VAL A 63 17.49 4.20 28.28
N VAL A 64 16.25 4.14 28.74
CA VAL A 64 15.85 4.54 30.10
C VAL A 64 15.37 3.30 30.86
N ASP A 65 16.12 2.92 31.90
CA ASP A 65 15.81 1.75 32.74
C ASP A 65 14.56 1.97 33.61
N PRO A 66 13.76 0.92 33.88
CA PRO A 66 12.62 0.97 34.79
C PRO A 66 12.96 1.54 36.17
N GLY A 67 12.17 2.52 36.63
CA GLY A 67 12.24 3.10 37.97
C GLY A 67 13.53 3.85 38.32
N ARG A 68 14.53 3.88 37.42
CA ARG A 68 15.79 4.60 37.64
C ARG A 68 15.70 5.99 37.03
N PRO A 69 16.00 7.06 37.80
CA PRO A 69 15.96 8.41 37.27
C PRO A 69 17.09 8.64 36.28
N PHE A 70 16.74 9.00 35.05
CA PHE A 70 17.64 9.55 34.06
C PHE A 70 17.66 11.07 34.19
N ILE A 71 18.85 11.65 34.36
CA ILE A 71 19.01 13.10 34.53
C ILE A 71 19.49 13.71 33.22
N MET A 72 18.72 14.67 32.73
CA MET A 72 18.97 15.40 31.50
C MET A 72 19.15 16.88 31.81
N SER A 73 20.28 17.48 31.40
CA SER A 73 20.53 18.92 31.54
C SER A 73 20.54 19.60 30.17
N VAL A 74 19.78 20.68 30.04
CA VAL A 74 19.63 21.48 28.82
C VAL A 74 19.97 22.93 29.15
N PRO A 75 21.13 23.42 28.70
CA PRO A 75 21.48 24.82 28.84
C PRO A 75 20.60 25.69 27.93
N ILE A 76 20.09 26.79 28.49
CA ILE A 76 19.27 27.76 27.79
C ILE A 76 19.78 29.19 28.02
N SER A 77 19.56 30.04 27.02
CA SER A 77 19.84 31.49 27.12
C SER A 77 18.74 32.30 26.41
N PRO A 78 18.19 33.34 27.04
CA PRO A 78 17.24 34.25 26.39
C PRO A 78 17.74 34.87 25.09
N THR A 79 16.86 34.93 24.09
CA THR A 79 17.13 35.61 22.81
C THR A 79 16.16 36.75 22.49
N VAL A 80 15.04 36.84 23.23
CA VAL A 80 14.05 37.92 23.13
C VAL A 80 13.82 38.59 24.49
N ASN A 81 13.09 39.70 24.48
CA ASN A 81 12.49 40.27 25.68
C ASN A 81 11.06 39.77 25.81
N GLY A 82 10.57 39.64 27.04
CA GLY A 82 9.19 39.27 27.33
C GLY A 82 9.06 37.81 27.75
N SER A 83 8.31 37.00 27.01
CA SER A 83 8.04 35.60 27.34
C SER A 83 8.74 34.65 26.39
N ALA A 84 9.23 33.54 26.94
CA ALA A 84 9.84 32.46 26.17
C ALA A 84 9.26 31.10 26.59
N LYS A 85 9.41 30.08 25.75
CA LYS A 85 8.92 28.74 26.04
C LYS A 85 9.89 27.64 25.61
N LEU A 86 9.82 26.53 26.33
CA LEU A 86 10.44 25.25 26.00
C LEU A 86 9.36 24.17 26.04
N ILE A 87 9.23 23.43 24.95
CA ILE A 87 8.38 22.24 24.85
C ILE A 87 9.28 21.02 24.77
N LEU A 88 9.10 20.07 25.66
CA LEU A 88 9.79 18.78 25.68
C LEU A 88 8.81 17.67 25.35
N GLN A 89 8.98 17.06 24.18
CA GLN A 89 8.22 15.90 23.75
C GLN A 89 9.10 14.64 23.85
N SER A 90 8.56 13.56 24.41
CA SER A 90 9.25 12.27 24.47
C SER A 90 8.49 11.22 23.65
N ASN A 91 9.22 10.53 22.79
CA ASN A 91 8.71 9.42 21.98
C ASN A 91 9.42 8.12 22.36
N ILE A 92 8.72 6.99 22.29
CA ILE A 92 9.30 5.65 22.46
C ILE A 92 9.33 4.89 21.15
N TYR A 93 10.30 3.99 21.00
CA TYR A 93 10.35 3.04 19.89
C TYR A 93 9.63 1.75 20.30
N GLN A 94 8.52 1.45 19.62
CA GLN A 94 7.70 0.28 19.89
C GLN A 94 7.79 -0.73 18.74
N GLU A 95 8.08 -1.98 19.07
CA GLU A 95 7.96 -3.08 18.12
C GLU A 95 6.48 -3.38 17.84
N VAL A 96 6.09 -3.27 16.57
CA VAL A 96 4.76 -3.58 16.07
C VAL A 96 4.86 -4.82 15.19
N LYS A 97 4.23 -5.90 15.65
CA LYS A 97 4.04 -7.13 14.87
C LYS A 97 2.85 -6.95 13.93
N TYR A 98 3.05 -7.22 12.66
CA TYR A 98 1.97 -7.19 11.66
C TYR A 98 2.07 -8.41 10.74
N THR A 99 0.92 -8.84 10.22
CA THR A 99 0.86 -9.90 9.22
C THR A 99 0.70 -9.31 7.83
N GLU A 100 1.54 -9.73 6.90
CA GLU A 100 1.44 -9.39 5.48
C GLU A 100 1.06 -10.65 4.69
N LEU A 101 0.19 -10.49 3.69
CA LEU A 101 -0.13 -11.57 2.75
C LEU A 101 0.90 -11.57 1.63
N VAL A 102 1.69 -12.63 1.54
CA VAL A 102 2.76 -12.79 0.55
C VAL A 102 2.47 -14.01 -0.31
N TRP A 103 2.74 -13.89 -1.61
CA TRP A 103 2.59 -14.98 -2.56
C TRP A 103 3.86 -15.81 -2.64
N HIS A 104 3.76 -17.09 -2.30
CA HIS A 104 4.84 -18.06 -2.45
C HIS A 104 4.53 -19.00 -3.61
N VAL A 105 5.58 -19.52 -4.23
CA VAL A 105 5.43 -20.59 -5.23
C VAL A 105 5.18 -21.90 -4.49
N ARG A 106 4.16 -22.64 -4.92
CA ARG A 106 3.79 -23.94 -4.35
C ARG A 106 4.90 -24.96 -4.60
N LYS A 107 5.01 -25.93 -3.70
CA LYS A 107 5.88 -27.10 -3.90
C LYS A 107 5.31 -28.07 -4.94
N GLU A 108 3.99 -28.20 -4.99
CA GLU A 108 3.28 -29.15 -5.84
C GLU A 108 2.02 -28.55 -6.45
N VAL A 109 1.64 -29.06 -7.63
CA VAL A 109 0.41 -28.70 -8.33
C VAL A 109 -0.81 -29.31 -7.62
N PRO A 110 -1.88 -28.54 -7.35
CA PRO A 110 -3.10 -29.08 -6.75
C PRO A 110 -3.70 -30.25 -7.57
N PRO A 111 -4.05 -31.40 -6.97
CA PRO A 111 -4.53 -32.59 -7.69
C PRO A 111 -5.74 -32.33 -8.60
N LYS A 112 -6.65 -31.45 -8.17
CA LYS A 112 -7.82 -31.05 -8.96
C LYS A 112 -7.41 -30.35 -10.27
N ARG A 113 -6.46 -29.41 -10.19
CA ARG A 113 -5.93 -28.68 -11.36
C ARG A 113 -5.16 -29.60 -12.28
N ALA A 114 -4.36 -30.50 -11.73
CA ALA A 114 -3.65 -31.51 -12.48
C ALA A 114 -4.60 -32.40 -13.29
N LYS A 115 -5.69 -32.86 -12.66
CA LYS A 115 -6.72 -33.68 -13.33
C LYS A 115 -7.47 -32.89 -14.41
N GLU A 116 -7.84 -31.65 -14.14
CA GLU A 116 -8.52 -30.77 -15.11
C GLU A 116 -7.70 -30.64 -16.40
N ALA A 117 -6.43 -30.21 -16.29
CA ALA A 117 -5.55 -30.05 -17.46
C ALA A 117 -5.39 -31.37 -18.24
N LEU A 118 -5.07 -32.49 -17.56
CA LEU A 118 -4.88 -33.78 -18.23
C LEU A 118 -6.16 -34.36 -18.86
N SER A 119 -7.35 -33.94 -18.40
CA SER A 119 -8.62 -34.43 -18.94
C SER A 119 -9.18 -33.57 -20.08
N LYS A 120 -8.78 -32.30 -20.18
CA LYS A 120 -9.25 -31.39 -21.22
C LYS A 120 -8.76 -31.85 -22.59
N SER A 121 -9.62 -31.76 -23.60
CA SER A 121 -9.26 -31.97 -25.00
C SER A 121 -9.61 -30.74 -25.80
N PHE A 122 -8.67 -30.30 -26.63
CA PHE A 122 -8.85 -29.17 -27.55
C PHE A 122 -9.23 -29.64 -28.96
N VAL A 123 -9.35 -30.96 -29.16
CA VAL A 123 -9.58 -31.57 -30.47
C VAL A 123 -10.75 -32.55 -30.40
N LYS A 124 -11.70 -32.39 -31.33
CA LYS A 124 -12.76 -33.38 -31.56
C LYS A 124 -12.33 -34.28 -32.71
N PHE A 125 -12.08 -35.54 -32.40
CA PHE A 125 -11.75 -36.56 -33.39
C PHE A 125 -13.02 -37.15 -34.00
N LYS A 126 -13.03 -37.33 -35.32
CA LYS A 126 -14.01 -38.19 -35.97
C LYS A 126 -13.46 -39.60 -36.11
N ASP A 127 -14.34 -40.57 -35.92
CA ASP A 127 -14.04 -41.96 -36.20
C ASP A 127 -14.28 -42.22 -37.69
N LEU A 128 -13.20 -42.15 -38.49
CA LEU A 128 -13.29 -42.30 -39.95
C LEU A 128 -13.72 -43.71 -40.38
N THR A 129 -13.55 -44.73 -39.52
CA THR A 129 -13.93 -46.10 -39.87
C THR A 129 -15.45 -46.31 -39.76
N LYS A 130 -16.12 -45.56 -38.87
CA LYS A 130 -17.58 -45.54 -38.72
C LYS A 130 -18.24 -44.73 -39.84
N GLY A 131 -18.40 -45.37 -40.99
CA GLY A 131 -19.05 -44.80 -42.16
C GLY A 131 -18.23 -44.89 -43.44
N ALA A 132 -17.06 -45.52 -43.40
CA ALA A 132 -16.28 -45.86 -44.59
C ALA A 132 -17.15 -46.68 -45.55
N LYS A 133 -17.68 -46.03 -46.58
CA LYS A 133 -18.41 -46.71 -47.63
C LYS A 133 -17.41 -47.52 -48.43
N LYS A 134 -17.77 -48.75 -48.79
CA LYS A 134 -16.99 -49.50 -49.77
C LYS A 134 -16.83 -48.63 -51.03
N PRO A 135 -15.67 -48.70 -51.70
CA PRO A 135 -15.42 -47.97 -52.92
C PRO A 135 -16.56 -48.18 -53.92
N LEU A 136 -16.85 -47.15 -54.72
CA LEU A 136 -17.90 -47.19 -55.72
C LEU A 136 -17.73 -48.43 -56.61
N ARG A 137 -18.81 -49.17 -56.84
CA ARG A 137 -18.84 -50.21 -57.87
C ARG A 137 -19.26 -49.54 -59.17
N ILE A 138 -18.41 -49.60 -60.19
CA ILE A 138 -18.78 -49.22 -61.55
C ILE A 138 -19.85 -50.20 -62.03
N LYS A 139 -21.11 -49.75 -62.11
CA LYS A 139 -22.22 -50.54 -62.63
C LYS A 139 -22.77 -49.85 -63.86
N ASN A 140 -22.48 -50.40 -65.03
CA ASN A 140 -23.26 -50.08 -66.21
C ASN A 140 -23.43 -51.31 -67.09
N GLY A 141 -24.68 -51.58 -67.51
CA GLY A 141 -25.02 -52.63 -68.48
C GLY A 141 -24.61 -54.07 -68.13
N LYS A 142 -24.61 -54.92 -69.17
CA LYS A 142 -24.06 -56.28 -69.13
C LYS A 142 -22.54 -56.19 -69.20
N SER A 143 -21.85 -56.78 -68.22
CA SER A 143 -20.39 -56.81 -68.20
C SER A 143 -19.84 -57.52 -69.44
N LEU A 144 -18.78 -56.97 -70.01
CA LEU A 144 -18.11 -57.48 -71.19
C LEU A 144 -16.89 -58.31 -70.80
N THR A 145 -16.68 -59.43 -71.48
CA THR A 145 -15.37 -60.10 -71.49
C THR A 145 -14.35 -59.25 -72.27
N LEU A 146 -13.05 -59.50 -72.05
CA LEU A 146 -11.98 -58.77 -72.75
C LEU A 146 -12.14 -58.86 -74.28
N ASP A 147 -12.45 -60.05 -74.80
CA ASP A 147 -12.64 -60.29 -76.25
C ASP A 147 -13.86 -59.56 -76.81
N GLU A 148 -14.96 -59.49 -76.06
CA GLU A 148 -16.15 -58.75 -76.48
C GLU A 148 -15.90 -57.24 -76.44
N ALA A 149 -15.21 -56.74 -75.41
CA ALA A 149 -14.85 -55.34 -75.28
C ALA A 149 -13.87 -54.88 -76.38
N ALA A 150 -12.89 -55.71 -76.74
CA ALA A 150 -11.97 -55.42 -77.85
C ALA A 150 -12.72 -55.33 -79.19
N LYS A 151 -13.67 -56.24 -79.45
CA LYS A 151 -14.51 -56.20 -80.66
C LYS A 151 -15.44 -55.00 -80.69
N GLU A 152 -16.05 -54.63 -79.55
CA GLU A 152 -16.87 -53.43 -79.46
C GLU A 152 -16.02 -52.17 -79.66
N TYR A 153 -14.83 -52.10 -79.04
CA TYR A 153 -13.89 -50.99 -79.21
C TYR A 153 -13.46 -50.80 -80.69
N GLU A 154 -13.06 -51.87 -81.39
CA GLU A 154 -12.67 -51.81 -82.81
C GLU A 154 -13.81 -51.31 -83.70
N LYS A 155 -15.04 -51.73 -83.43
CA LYS A 155 -16.24 -51.25 -84.14
C LYS A 155 -16.47 -49.76 -83.94
N VAL A 156 -16.39 -49.26 -82.70
CA VAL A 156 -16.54 -47.83 -82.40
C VAL A 156 -15.43 -47.02 -83.08
N TYR A 157 -14.20 -47.51 -83.05
CA TYR A 157 -13.05 -46.80 -83.62
C TYR A 157 -13.12 -46.69 -85.15
N SER A 158 -13.54 -47.78 -85.82
CA SER A 158 -13.70 -47.87 -87.27
C SER A 158 -15.00 -47.25 -87.82
N SER A 159 -15.95 -46.90 -86.95
CA SER A 159 -17.25 -46.36 -87.36
C SER A 159 -17.14 -44.86 -87.75
N PRO A 160 -17.85 -44.41 -88.81
CA PRO A 160 -17.87 -43.01 -89.26
C PRO A 160 -18.87 -42.17 -88.45
N ILE A 161 -18.84 -42.30 -87.13
CA ILE A 161 -19.66 -41.50 -86.18
C ILE A 161 -18.86 -40.28 -85.70
N ASP A 162 -19.57 -39.27 -85.19
CA ASP A 162 -18.93 -38.06 -84.66
C ASP A 162 -18.16 -38.34 -83.35
N GLN A 163 -17.28 -37.41 -82.97
CA GLN A 163 -16.40 -37.60 -81.82
C GLN A 163 -17.15 -37.66 -80.47
N ILE A 164 -18.28 -36.96 -80.36
CA ILE A 164 -19.07 -36.93 -79.12
C ILE A 164 -19.73 -38.29 -78.90
N GLU A 165 -20.27 -38.87 -79.96
CA GLU A 165 -20.85 -40.21 -79.96
C GLU A 165 -19.77 -41.28 -79.72
N LYS A 166 -18.58 -41.14 -80.32
CA LYS A 166 -17.42 -42.00 -80.02
C LYS A 166 -17.05 -41.95 -78.55
N ASP A 167 -16.86 -40.75 -77.99
CA ASP A 167 -16.49 -40.56 -76.59
C ASP A 167 -17.54 -41.18 -75.65
N SER A 168 -18.84 -41.07 -75.98
CA SER A 168 -19.93 -41.69 -75.21
C SER A 168 -19.87 -43.23 -75.25
N GLN A 169 -19.70 -43.82 -76.43
CA GLN A 169 -19.61 -45.27 -76.58
C GLN A 169 -18.36 -45.85 -75.92
N LEU A 170 -17.22 -45.16 -76.00
CA LEU A 170 -15.98 -45.56 -75.31
C LEU A 170 -16.13 -45.55 -73.78
N LYS A 171 -16.85 -44.57 -73.21
CA LYS A 171 -17.17 -44.53 -71.77
C LYS A 171 -18.02 -45.73 -71.35
N ASP A 172 -19.04 -46.10 -72.14
CA ASP A 172 -19.88 -47.28 -71.87
C ASP A 172 -19.07 -48.58 -71.90
N ILE A 173 -18.26 -48.78 -72.95
CA ILE A 173 -17.40 -49.96 -73.08
C ILE A 173 -16.43 -50.06 -71.88
N ALA A 174 -15.77 -48.94 -71.53
CA ALA A 174 -14.87 -48.89 -70.39
C ALA A 174 -15.57 -49.28 -69.07
N GLN A 175 -16.78 -48.79 -68.84
CA GLN A 175 -17.57 -49.14 -67.65
C GLN A 175 -17.96 -50.62 -67.61
N ARG A 176 -18.33 -51.20 -68.76
CA ARG A 176 -18.78 -52.60 -68.87
C ARG A 176 -17.62 -53.60 -68.77
N VAL A 177 -16.41 -53.24 -69.21
CA VAL A 177 -15.21 -54.11 -69.11
C VAL A 177 -14.45 -53.95 -67.80
N PHE A 178 -14.66 -52.87 -67.04
CA PHE A 178 -13.92 -52.57 -65.80
C PHE A 178 -13.85 -53.73 -64.80
N SER A 179 -14.95 -54.49 -64.65
CA SER A 179 -14.99 -55.63 -63.72
C SER A 179 -14.24 -56.87 -64.23
N ALA A 180 -14.01 -56.98 -65.54
CA ALA A 180 -13.30 -58.09 -66.17
C ALA A 180 -11.80 -57.80 -66.33
N ASP A 181 -11.45 -56.58 -66.79
CA ASP A 181 -10.06 -56.12 -66.90
C ASP A 181 -9.96 -54.61 -66.62
N VAL A 182 -9.42 -54.28 -65.44
CA VAL A 182 -9.25 -52.90 -64.98
C VAL A 182 -8.23 -52.14 -65.84
N ASN A 183 -7.16 -52.80 -66.29
CA ASN A 183 -6.12 -52.14 -67.10
C ASN A 183 -6.70 -51.71 -68.45
N PHE A 184 -7.38 -52.63 -69.13
CA PHE A 184 -7.98 -52.36 -70.42
C PHE A 184 -9.06 -51.26 -70.33
N ALA A 185 -9.83 -51.23 -69.24
CA ALA A 185 -10.80 -50.17 -69.00
C ALA A 185 -10.15 -48.78 -68.90
N PHE A 186 -9.02 -48.64 -68.20
CA PHE A 186 -8.25 -47.39 -68.16
C PHE A 186 -7.61 -47.05 -69.52
N GLU A 187 -7.20 -48.04 -70.31
CA GLU A 187 -6.69 -47.81 -71.66
C GLU A 187 -7.76 -47.26 -72.60
N ILE A 188 -8.99 -47.80 -72.55
CA ILE A 188 -10.11 -47.27 -73.33
C ILE A 188 -10.43 -45.83 -72.91
N LEU A 189 -10.44 -45.52 -71.61
CA LEU A 189 -10.69 -44.14 -71.13
C LEU A 189 -9.66 -43.13 -71.63
N LYS A 190 -8.40 -43.54 -71.84
CA LYS A 190 -7.37 -42.66 -72.43
C LYS A 190 -7.66 -42.27 -73.87
N MET A 191 -8.46 -43.07 -74.60
CA MET A 191 -8.81 -42.82 -76.00
C MET A 191 -9.95 -41.81 -76.17
N VAL A 192 -10.63 -41.44 -75.07
CA VAL A 192 -11.66 -40.39 -75.07
C VAL A 192 -10.99 -39.03 -75.24
N GLN A 193 -11.38 -38.25 -76.25
CA GLN A 193 -10.70 -36.98 -76.55
C GLN A 193 -11.02 -35.88 -75.53
N ASN A 194 -12.27 -35.78 -75.08
CA ASN A 194 -12.65 -34.77 -74.10
C ASN A 194 -12.27 -35.19 -72.67
N GLN A 195 -11.02 -34.94 -72.29
CA GLN A 195 -10.44 -35.27 -70.99
C GLN A 195 -11.15 -34.61 -69.80
N ALA A 196 -11.71 -33.40 -69.97
CA ALA A 196 -12.48 -32.72 -68.93
C ALA A 196 -13.79 -33.48 -68.62
N SER A 197 -14.43 -34.04 -69.65
CA SER A 197 -15.70 -34.77 -69.53
C SER A 197 -15.59 -36.17 -68.92
N ILE A 198 -14.38 -36.64 -68.59
CA ILE A 198 -14.15 -37.96 -67.99
C ILE A 198 -13.50 -37.90 -66.61
N GLN A 199 -13.19 -36.71 -66.07
CA GLN A 199 -12.49 -36.61 -64.79
C GLN A 199 -13.27 -37.27 -63.65
N GLU A 200 -14.59 -37.09 -63.58
CA GLU A 200 -15.44 -37.73 -62.57
C GLU A 200 -15.49 -39.26 -62.75
N LEU A 201 -15.64 -39.72 -64.00
CA LEU A 201 -15.65 -41.15 -64.32
C LEU A 201 -14.31 -41.81 -64.00
N LEU A 202 -13.21 -41.13 -64.31
CA LEU A 202 -11.86 -41.57 -64.01
C LEU A 202 -11.64 -41.65 -62.49
N ALA A 203 -12.13 -40.67 -61.72
CA ALA A 203 -12.09 -40.70 -60.27
C ALA A 203 -12.89 -41.89 -59.70
N ASP A 204 -14.07 -42.17 -60.24
CA ASP A 204 -14.86 -43.34 -59.84
C ASP A 204 -14.12 -44.65 -60.16
N PHE A 205 -13.44 -44.75 -61.31
CA PHE A 205 -12.64 -45.92 -61.69
C PHE A 205 -11.44 -46.10 -60.76
N ILE A 206 -10.73 -45.02 -60.43
CA ILE A 206 -9.60 -45.05 -59.49
C ILE A 206 -10.08 -45.52 -58.11
N CYS A 207 -11.19 -44.97 -57.62
CA CYS A 207 -11.80 -45.37 -56.37
C CYS A 207 -12.14 -46.85 -56.38
N ALA A 208 -12.84 -47.34 -57.41
CA ALA A 208 -13.21 -48.74 -57.56
C ALA A 208 -12.00 -49.68 -57.64
N ALA A 209 -10.95 -49.27 -58.37
CA ALA A 209 -9.75 -50.06 -58.61
C ALA A 209 -8.91 -50.28 -57.34
N ILE A 210 -9.08 -49.47 -56.29
CA ILE A 210 -8.28 -49.61 -55.07
C ILE A 210 -8.47 -50.96 -54.37
N GLU A 211 -9.61 -51.63 -54.60
CA GLU A 211 -9.87 -52.97 -54.05
C GLU A 211 -9.24 -54.09 -54.88
N THR A 212 -9.12 -53.92 -56.19
CA THR A 212 -8.77 -54.98 -57.15
C THR A 212 -7.35 -54.87 -57.68
N ASN A 213 -6.84 -53.65 -57.88
CA ASN A 213 -5.48 -53.36 -58.33
C ASN A 213 -4.98 -52.04 -57.73
N ARG A 214 -4.43 -52.12 -56.52
CA ARG A 214 -4.01 -50.97 -55.71
C ARG A 214 -2.91 -50.14 -56.37
N ASP A 215 -1.86 -50.78 -56.89
CA ASP A 215 -0.72 -50.09 -57.50
C ASP A 215 -1.15 -49.30 -58.74
N LEU A 216 -2.01 -49.91 -59.57
CA LEU A 216 -2.60 -49.24 -60.71
C LEU A 216 -3.45 -48.04 -60.27
N SER A 217 -4.36 -48.22 -59.30
CA SER A 217 -5.20 -47.15 -58.76
C SER A 217 -4.37 -45.94 -58.33
N ILE A 218 -3.32 -46.15 -57.53
CA ILE A 218 -2.41 -45.09 -57.07
C ILE A 218 -1.72 -44.40 -58.25
N SER A 219 -1.16 -45.17 -59.20
CA SER A 219 -0.47 -44.61 -60.37
C SER A 219 -1.38 -43.74 -61.27
N LYS A 220 -2.71 -43.90 -61.16
CA LYS A 220 -3.70 -43.13 -61.92
C LYS A 220 -4.20 -41.89 -61.18
N ILE A 221 -3.93 -41.73 -59.89
CA ILE A 221 -4.35 -40.52 -59.15
C ILE A 221 -3.79 -39.25 -59.80
N ASP A 222 -2.55 -39.29 -60.30
CA ASP A 222 -1.92 -38.14 -60.95
C ASP A 222 -2.45 -37.85 -62.36
N SER A 223 -3.27 -38.75 -62.92
CA SER A 223 -3.99 -38.50 -64.18
C SER A 223 -5.25 -37.64 -64.01
N LEU A 224 -5.65 -37.33 -62.77
CA LEU A 224 -6.71 -36.36 -62.47
C LEU A 224 -6.15 -34.95 -62.50
N LEU A 225 -6.64 -34.14 -63.43
CA LEU A 225 -6.22 -32.75 -63.65
C LEU A 225 -6.97 -31.77 -62.75
N ASP A 226 -8.22 -32.07 -62.41
CA ASP A 226 -9.04 -31.23 -61.53
C ASP A 226 -8.72 -31.52 -60.06
N VAL A 227 -8.14 -30.53 -59.38
CA VAL A 227 -7.76 -30.60 -57.97
C VAL A 227 -8.95 -30.89 -57.06
N LYS A 228 -10.14 -30.33 -57.33
CA LYS A 228 -11.33 -30.58 -56.50
C LYS A 228 -11.80 -32.02 -56.63
N ILE A 229 -11.79 -32.57 -57.84
CA ILE A 229 -12.14 -33.97 -58.09
C ILE A 229 -11.10 -34.89 -57.44
N LYS A 230 -9.81 -34.57 -57.57
CA LYS A 230 -8.71 -35.31 -56.93
C LYS A 230 -8.84 -35.31 -55.40
N ASP A 231 -9.02 -34.15 -54.77
CA ASP A 231 -9.16 -34.03 -53.32
C ASP A 231 -10.42 -34.77 -52.82
N ALA A 232 -11.55 -34.66 -53.53
CA ALA A 232 -12.79 -35.38 -53.19
C ALA A 232 -12.67 -36.90 -53.36
N LEU A 233 -11.88 -37.38 -54.32
CA LEU A 233 -11.55 -38.80 -54.47
C LEU A 233 -10.73 -39.28 -53.27
N LEU A 234 -9.66 -38.56 -52.93
CA LEU A 234 -8.77 -38.92 -51.82
C LEU A 234 -9.55 -38.96 -50.49
N GLU A 235 -10.45 -38.00 -50.26
CA GLU A 235 -11.34 -37.98 -49.08
C GLU A 235 -12.21 -39.24 -48.97
N LYS A 236 -12.64 -39.81 -50.09
CA LYS A 236 -13.40 -41.07 -50.12
C LYS A 236 -12.50 -42.30 -49.89
N MET A 237 -11.27 -42.29 -50.40
CA MET A 237 -10.36 -43.44 -50.35
C MET A 237 -9.69 -43.62 -48.99
N ILE A 238 -9.31 -42.52 -48.33
CA ILE A 238 -8.53 -42.55 -47.09
C ILE A 238 -9.24 -43.31 -45.96
N PRO A 239 -10.54 -43.08 -45.65
CA PRO A 239 -11.24 -43.81 -44.59
C PRO A 239 -11.26 -45.32 -44.81
N PHE A 240 -11.35 -45.77 -46.07
CA PHE A 240 -11.33 -47.18 -46.43
C PHE A 240 -9.94 -47.80 -46.25
N LEU A 241 -8.89 -47.05 -46.57
CA LEU A 241 -7.51 -47.52 -46.44
C LEU A 241 -7.00 -47.48 -45.00
N LEU A 242 -7.59 -46.65 -44.13
CA LEU A 242 -7.12 -46.46 -42.76
C LEU A 242 -6.99 -47.78 -41.97
N GLU A 243 -7.92 -48.72 -42.13
CA GLU A 243 -7.86 -50.02 -41.46
C GLU A 243 -6.98 -51.04 -42.19
N LYS A 244 -6.87 -50.93 -43.52
CA LYS A 244 -6.18 -51.92 -44.37
C LYS A 244 -4.69 -51.64 -44.54
N ASP A 245 -4.33 -50.37 -44.63
CA ASP A 245 -2.98 -49.89 -44.93
C ASP A 245 -2.84 -48.44 -44.47
N LEU A 246 -2.44 -48.26 -43.22
CA LEU A 246 -2.30 -46.94 -42.59
C LEU A 246 -1.23 -46.09 -43.30
N SER A 247 -0.10 -46.68 -43.67
CA SER A 247 0.99 -45.97 -44.36
C SER A 247 0.51 -45.39 -45.69
N LEU A 248 -0.26 -46.17 -46.47
CA LEU A 248 -0.82 -45.68 -47.73
C LEU A 248 -1.89 -44.60 -47.49
N ALA A 249 -2.75 -44.77 -46.49
CA ALA A 249 -3.75 -43.74 -46.15
C ALA A 249 -3.08 -42.40 -45.78
N ILE A 250 -1.96 -42.44 -45.06
CA ILE A 250 -1.12 -41.29 -44.74
C ILE A 250 -0.55 -40.65 -46.00
N GLN A 251 0.06 -41.44 -46.89
CA GLN A 251 0.61 -40.94 -48.15
C GLN A 251 -0.45 -40.26 -49.02
N LEU A 252 -1.63 -40.87 -49.16
CA LEU A 252 -2.74 -40.30 -49.93
C LEU A 252 -3.30 -39.03 -49.28
N CYS A 253 -3.35 -38.96 -47.96
CA CYS A 253 -3.74 -37.73 -47.26
C CYS A 253 -2.78 -36.58 -47.59
N MET A 254 -1.48 -36.85 -47.72
CA MET A 254 -0.48 -35.85 -48.09
C MET A 254 -0.60 -35.38 -49.55
N MET A 255 -1.34 -36.11 -50.41
CA MET A 255 -1.62 -35.70 -51.79
C MET A 255 -2.81 -34.73 -51.91
N ILE A 256 -3.58 -34.51 -50.83
CA ILE A 256 -4.68 -33.53 -50.80
C ILE A 256 -4.09 -32.13 -50.83
N ASN A 257 -4.49 -31.34 -51.83
CA ASN A 257 -3.93 -30.01 -52.03
C ASN A 257 -4.60 -28.97 -51.14
N ASN A 258 -5.92 -29.07 -50.95
CA ASN A 258 -6.67 -28.13 -50.12
C ASN A 258 -6.39 -28.35 -48.62
N PRO A 259 -5.74 -27.41 -47.90
CA PRO A 259 -5.48 -27.54 -46.47
C PRO A 259 -6.76 -27.64 -45.62
N GLU A 260 -7.87 -27.06 -46.07
CA GLU A 260 -9.16 -27.12 -45.35
C GLU A 260 -9.75 -28.53 -45.31
N VAL A 261 -9.37 -29.39 -46.26
CA VAL A 261 -9.75 -30.81 -46.30
C VAL A 261 -8.65 -31.66 -45.68
N ARG A 262 -7.39 -31.38 -46.02
CA ARG A 262 -6.23 -32.14 -45.58
C ARG A 262 -6.05 -32.08 -44.06
N ASP A 263 -6.05 -30.89 -43.46
CA ASP A 263 -5.72 -30.73 -42.04
C ASP A 263 -6.74 -31.42 -41.10
N PRO A 264 -8.07 -31.34 -41.34
CA PRO A 264 -9.04 -32.16 -40.61
C PRO A 264 -8.89 -33.66 -40.84
N MET A 265 -8.49 -34.08 -42.05
CA MET A 265 -8.22 -35.48 -42.34
C MET A 265 -6.99 -35.97 -41.56
N ILE A 266 -5.89 -35.20 -41.53
CA ILE A 266 -4.70 -35.50 -40.72
C ILE A 266 -5.08 -35.63 -39.24
N ARG A 267 -5.89 -34.71 -38.69
CA ARG A 267 -6.40 -34.78 -37.31
C ARG A 267 -7.09 -36.12 -37.02
N ASP A 268 -7.93 -36.58 -37.93
CA ASP A 268 -8.72 -37.79 -37.73
C ASP A 268 -7.88 -39.08 -37.96
N ILE A 269 -6.96 -39.07 -38.93
CA ILE A 269 -5.94 -40.13 -39.11
C ILE A 269 -5.01 -40.18 -37.89
N PHE A 270 -4.63 -39.04 -37.34
CA PHE A 270 -3.77 -38.94 -36.16
C PHE A 270 -4.37 -39.77 -35.03
N ASN A 271 -5.67 -39.64 -34.76
CA ASN A 271 -6.37 -40.40 -33.72
C ASN A 271 -6.21 -41.92 -33.84
N PHE A 272 -6.09 -42.42 -35.07
CA PHE A 272 -5.94 -43.84 -35.35
C PHE A 272 -4.47 -44.28 -35.36
N SER A 273 -3.58 -43.43 -35.92
CA SER A 273 -2.15 -43.72 -36.09
C SER A 273 -1.37 -43.61 -34.79
N TYR A 274 -1.68 -42.68 -33.89
CA TYR A 274 -0.87 -42.49 -32.68
C TYR A 274 -0.88 -43.72 -31.75
N LEU A 275 -1.93 -44.54 -31.79
CA LEU A 275 -2.03 -45.80 -31.04
C LEU A 275 -1.21 -46.94 -31.65
N LYS A 276 -0.88 -46.88 -32.94
CA LYS A 276 -0.25 -47.98 -33.70
C LYS A 276 1.19 -47.65 -34.12
N GLN A 277 1.45 -46.43 -34.58
CA GLN A 277 2.72 -45.96 -35.14
C GLN A 277 2.98 -44.50 -34.72
N PHE A 278 3.51 -44.33 -33.50
CA PHE A 278 3.65 -43.03 -32.86
C PHE A 278 4.57 -42.04 -33.60
N ASP A 279 5.71 -42.50 -34.13
CA ASP A 279 6.66 -41.62 -34.83
C ASP A 279 6.10 -41.10 -36.18
N GLU A 280 5.33 -41.93 -36.89
CA GLU A 280 4.61 -41.51 -38.12
C GLU A 280 3.49 -40.51 -37.80
N ALA A 281 2.79 -40.69 -36.67
CA ALA A 281 1.78 -39.76 -36.19
C ALA A 281 2.37 -38.37 -35.85
N ILE A 282 3.59 -38.30 -35.33
CA ILE A 282 4.29 -37.02 -35.11
C ILE A 282 4.65 -36.36 -36.45
N ALA A 283 5.20 -37.12 -37.41
CA ALA A 283 5.57 -36.60 -38.71
C ALA A 283 4.37 -35.97 -39.45
N LEU A 284 3.20 -36.59 -39.33
CA LEU A 284 1.93 -36.08 -39.84
C LEU A 284 1.58 -34.69 -39.28
N LEU A 285 1.81 -34.45 -37.99
CA LEU A 285 1.46 -33.15 -37.39
C LEU A 285 2.26 -32.00 -37.97
N ASN A 286 3.50 -32.25 -38.40
CA ASN A 286 4.33 -31.22 -39.02
C ASN A 286 3.79 -30.78 -40.40
N ALA A 287 2.92 -31.58 -41.02
CA ALA A 287 2.28 -31.26 -42.30
C ALA A 287 1.02 -30.38 -42.17
N ILE A 288 0.49 -30.20 -40.95
CA ILE A 288 -0.70 -29.37 -40.70
C ILE A 288 -0.33 -27.90 -40.90
N SER A 289 -1.08 -27.20 -41.75
CA SER A 289 -0.87 -25.78 -42.02
C SER A 289 -1.55 -24.88 -41.00
N ASN A 290 -2.65 -25.32 -40.39
CA ASN A 290 -3.31 -24.57 -39.31
C ASN A 290 -2.51 -24.66 -37.99
N PRO A 291 -1.91 -23.56 -37.52
CA PRO A 291 -1.04 -23.58 -36.34
C PRO A 291 -1.78 -23.88 -35.03
N ILE A 292 -3.06 -23.48 -34.93
CA ILE A 292 -3.90 -23.73 -33.74
C ILE A 292 -4.25 -25.22 -33.68
N LEU A 293 -4.69 -25.82 -34.78
CA LEU A 293 -4.98 -27.26 -34.83
C LEU A 293 -3.72 -28.09 -34.54
N GLN A 294 -2.60 -27.69 -35.13
CA GLN A 294 -1.31 -28.32 -34.89
C GLN A 294 -0.91 -28.24 -33.41
N LEU A 295 -1.07 -27.08 -32.76
CA LEU A 295 -0.81 -26.91 -31.33
C LEU A 295 -1.75 -27.79 -30.47
N SER A 296 -3.04 -27.82 -30.79
CA SER A 296 -4.03 -28.63 -30.08
C SER A 296 -3.75 -30.13 -30.19
N LEU A 297 -3.27 -30.62 -31.34
CA LEU A 297 -2.88 -32.01 -31.50
C LEU A 297 -1.57 -32.35 -30.77
N HIS A 298 -0.59 -31.45 -30.78
CA HIS A 298 0.62 -31.61 -29.97
C HIS A 298 0.31 -31.62 -28.46
N TYR A 299 -0.69 -30.86 -28.01
CA TYR A 299 -1.18 -30.94 -26.63
C TYR A 299 -1.69 -32.35 -26.28
N GLU A 300 -2.43 -33.00 -27.18
CA GLU A 300 -2.87 -34.38 -26.99
C GLU A 300 -1.68 -35.35 -26.87
N ILE A 301 -0.62 -35.14 -27.64
CA ILE A 301 0.62 -35.93 -27.55
C ILE A 301 1.28 -35.78 -26.18
N ILE A 302 1.41 -34.55 -25.67
CA ILE A 302 2.05 -34.28 -24.38
C ILE A 302 1.40 -35.08 -23.25
N LYS A 303 0.06 -35.16 -23.25
CA LYS A 303 -0.68 -35.94 -22.24
C LYS A 303 -0.30 -37.42 -22.26
N ILE A 304 -0.07 -37.97 -23.44
CA ILE A 304 0.32 -39.37 -23.63
C ILE A 304 1.80 -39.57 -23.27
N LEU A 305 2.70 -38.74 -23.81
CA LEU A 305 4.14 -38.82 -23.58
C LEU A 305 4.50 -38.66 -22.11
N LYS A 306 3.77 -37.85 -21.35
CA LYS A 306 3.96 -37.74 -19.90
C LYS A 306 3.93 -39.10 -19.20
N GLN A 307 3.08 -40.02 -19.66
CA GLN A 307 2.92 -41.35 -19.06
C GLN A 307 3.91 -42.37 -19.64
N SER A 308 4.19 -42.30 -20.94
CA SER A 308 4.94 -43.34 -21.66
C SER A 308 6.43 -43.03 -21.87
N ASN A 309 6.80 -41.75 -22.00
CA ASN A 309 8.18 -41.33 -22.26
C ASN A 309 8.44 -39.87 -21.78
N PRO A 310 8.78 -39.69 -20.48
CA PRO A 310 8.96 -38.36 -19.87
C PRO A 310 10.03 -37.49 -20.54
N THR A 311 11.12 -38.09 -21.04
CA THR A 311 12.22 -37.34 -21.68
C THR A 311 11.78 -36.72 -23.01
N LYS A 312 11.06 -37.48 -23.86
CA LYS A 312 10.47 -36.93 -25.09
C LYS A 312 9.38 -35.90 -24.76
N CYS A 313 8.65 -36.09 -23.66
CA CYS A 313 7.63 -35.15 -23.18
C CYS A 313 8.24 -33.77 -22.89
N ASP A 314 9.35 -33.71 -22.15
CA ASP A 314 9.98 -32.45 -21.75
C ASP A 314 10.45 -31.62 -22.96
N ALA A 315 11.20 -32.25 -23.88
CA ALA A 315 11.71 -31.57 -25.07
C ALA A 315 10.57 -30.98 -25.93
N LEU A 316 9.49 -31.74 -26.12
CA LEU A 316 8.32 -31.27 -26.85
C LEU A 316 7.58 -30.16 -26.08
N LEU A 317 7.46 -30.29 -24.76
CA LEU A 317 6.75 -29.34 -23.91
C LEU A 317 7.36 -27.95 -23.96
N GLN A 318 8.69 -27.85 -23.88
CA GLN A 318 9.41 -26.57 -23.96
C GLN A 318 9.19 -25.90 -25.32
N SER A 319 9.26 -26.67 -26.41
CA SER A 319 8.99 -26.17 -27.77
C SER A 319 7.56 -25.66 -27.92
N LEU A 320 6.58 -26.37 -27.35
CA LEU A 320 5.17 -25.99 -27.44
C LEU A 320 4.83 -24.77 -26.58
N ILE A 321 5.44 -24.62 -25.42
CA ILE A 321 5.25 -23.42 -24.57
C ILE A 321 5.71 -22.18 -25.34
N GLN A 322 6.89 -22.22 -25.97
CA GLN A 322 7.38 -21.13 -26.80
C GLN A 322 6.44 -20.87 -27.98
N LYS A 323 6.06 -21.90 -28.73
CA LYS A 323 5.15 -21.77 -29.87
C LYS A 323 3.77 -21.22 -29.49
N SER A 324 3.18 -21.72 -28.40
CA SER A 324 1.87 -21.28 -27.91
C SER A 324 1.89 -19.81 -27.46
N SER A 325 2.99 -19.36 -26.84
CA SER A 325 3.17 -17.96 -26.47
C SER A 325 3.22 -17.02 -27.68
N MET A 326 3.76 -17.48 -28.82
CA MET A 326 3.81 -16.71 -30.07
C MET A 326 2.45 -16.68 -30.79
N ILE A 327 1.67 -17.76 -30.73
CA ILE A 327 0.34 -17.84 -31.38
C ILE A 327 -0.71 -17.04 -30.59
N GLY A 328 -0.55 -16.91 -29.27
CA GLY A 328 -1.48 -16.18 -28.39
C GLY A 328 -2.64 -17.02 -27.84
N GLU A 329 -2.56 -18.35 -27.95
CA GLU A 329 -3.55 -19.28 -27.37
C GLU A 329 -3.33 -19.45 -25.85
N ILE A 330 -3.79 -18.47 -25.06
CA ILE A 330 -3.54 -18.40 -23.61
C ILE A 330 -4.09 -19.59 -22.84
N GLU A 331 -5.25 -20.14 -23.23
CA GLU A 331 -5.83 -21.30 -22.54
C GLU A 331 -4.98 -22.56 -22.72
N ILE A 332 -4.52 -22.83 -23.94
CA ILE A 332 -3.66 -23.98 -24.22
C ILE A 332 -2.32 -23.79 -23.52
N LEU A 333 -1.76 -22.58 -23.56
CA LEU A 333 -0.53 -22.24 -22.85
C LEU A 333 -0.66 -22.47 -21.33
N ALA A 334 -1.77 -22.06 -20.73
CA ALA A 334 -2.04 -22.27 -19.32
C ALA A 334 -2.02 -23.76 -18.97
N ASP A 335 -2.74 -24.60 -19.71
CA ASP A 335 -2.79 -26.04 -19.46
C ASP A 335 -1.43 -26.72 -19.73
N LEU A 336 -0.68 -26.29 -20.75
CA LEU A 336 0.70 -26.74 -20.99
C LEU A 336 1.61 -26.41 -19.80
N LEU A 337 1.48 -25.22 -19.20
CA LEU A 337 2.26 -24.84 -18.01
C LEU A 337 1.83 -25.61 -16.77
N VAL A 338 0.55 -25.95 -16.61
CA VAL A 338 0.12 -26.89 -15.54
C VAL A 338 0.77 -28.25 -15.74
N ILE A 339 0.80 -28.77 -16.97
CA ILE A 339 1.48 -30.04 -17.27
C ILE A 339 2.98 -29.92 -17.02
N ALA A 340 3.60 -28.79 -17.36
CA ALA A 340 5.02 -28.56 -17.10
C ALA A 340 5.35 -28.51 -15.61
N ALA A 341 4.49 -27.90 -14.79
CA ALA A 341 4.64 -27.93 -13.34
C ALA A 341 4.50 -29.34 -12.74
N LEU A 342 3.83 -30.28 -13.45
CA LEU A 342 3.75 -31.70 -13.08
C LEU A 342 4.94 -32.53 -13.55
N VAL A 343 5.63 -32.11 -14.61
CA VAL A 343 6.83 -32.79 -15.15
C VAL A 343 8.08 -32.30 -14.41
N HIS A 344 8.17 -31.00 -14.17
CA HIS A 344 9.23 -30.33 -13.43
C HIS A 344 8.74 -29.94 -12.03
N THR A 345 8.61 -28.64 -11.78
CA THR A 345 8.10 -28.08 -10.53
C THR A 345 7.31 -26.80 -10.81
N PRO A 346 6.43 -26.36 -9.90
CA PRO A 346 5.80 -25.04 -10.03
C PRO A 346 6.82 -23.89 -10.04
N GLN A 347 7.99 -24.04 -9.39
CA GLN A 347 9.07 -23.04 -9.43
C GLN A 347 9.61 -22.85 -10.85
N TRP A 348 9.91 -23.94 -11.55
CA TRP A 348 10.37 -23.87 -12.93
C TRP A 348 9.37 -23.13 -13.83
N VAL A 349 8.07 -23.36 -13.62
CA VAL A 349 7.00 -22.65 -14.34
C VAL A 349 6.93 -21.18 -13.95
N ALA A 350 7.07 -20.83 -12.67
CA ALA A 350 7.11 -19.44 -12.23
C ALA A 350 8.27 -18.67 -12.88
N ASP A 351 9.45 -19.29 -12.99
CA ASP A 351 10.62 -18.71 -13.64
C ASP A 351 10.36 -18.44 -15.13
N ILE A 352 9.74 -19.39 -15.85
CA ILE A 352 9.36 -19.23 -17.27
C ILE A 352 8.33 -18.14 -17.47
N ILE A 353 7.28 -18.09 -16.64
CA ILE A 353 6.28 -17.01 -16.70
C ILE A 353 6.95 -15.66 -16.46
N GLY A 354 8.00 -15.62 -15.64
CA GLY A 354 8.86 -14.45 -15.46
C GLY A 354 9.49 -13.92 -16.75
N THR A 355 9.72 -14.78 -17.74
CA THR A 355 10.31 -14.41 -19.05
C THR A 355 9.29 -13.92 -20.08
N PHE A 356 7.99 -14.13 -19.85
CA PHE A 356 6.96 -13.70 -20.79
C PHE A 356 6.71 -12.19 -20.73
N PRO A 357 6.35 -11.57 -21.87
CA PRO A 357 5.98 -10.18 -21.90
C PRO A 357 4.63 -9.95 -21.18
N PRO A 358 4.36 -8.75 -20.64
CA PRO A 358 3.17 -8.46 -19.83
C PRO A 358 1.84 -8.88 -20.48
N GLU A 359 1.73 -8.74 -21.80
CA GLU A 359 0.52 -9.03 -22.58
C GLU A 359 0.12 -10.51 -22.54
N VAL A 360 1.10 -11.41 -22.36
CA VAL A 360 0.88 -12.85 -22.19
C VAL A 360 0.84 -13.19 -20.70
N LYS A 361 1.74 -12.60 -19.90
CA LYS A 361 1.95 -12.90 -18.49
C LYS A 361 0.73 -12.60 -17.62
N ASP A 362 0.09 -11.45 -17.80
CA ASP A 362 -1.04 -11.03 -16.98
C ASP A 362 -2.29 -11.91 -17.14
N PRO A 363 -2.79 -12.17 -18.37
CA PRO A 363 -3.94 -13.06 -18.55
C PRO A 363 -3.60 -14.49 -18.14
N LEU A 364 -2.37 -14.94 -18.38
CA LEU A 364 -1.90 -16.26 -17.95
C LEU A 364 -1.92 -16.38 -16.43
N ASN A 365 -1.31 -15.42 -15.71
CA ASN A 365 -1.31 -15.39 -14.26
C ASN A 365 -2.72 -15.47 -13.69
N LYS A 366 -3.71 -14.78 -14.29
CA LYS A 366 -5.11 -14.87 -13.85
C LYS A 366 -5.68 -16.30 -13.87
N ILE A 367 -5.23 -17.14 -14.80
CA ILE A 367 -5.72 -18.52 -14.96
C ILE A 367 -4.98 -19.49 -14.04
N ILE A 368 -3.65 -19.39 -13.97
CA ILE A 368 -2.81 -20.38 -13.27
C ILE A 368 -2.34 -19.93 -11.89
N ARG A 369 -2.76 -18.75 -11.41
CA ARG A 369 -2.31 -18.18 -10.11
C ARG A 369 -2.40 -19.19 -8.98
N ASP A 370 -3.60 -19.74 -8.78
CA ASP A 370 -3.86 -20.64 -7.66
C ASP A 370 -3.24 -22.03 -7.84
N THR A 371 -2.77 -22.32 -9.06
CA THR A 371 -2.09 -23.56 -9.42
C THR A 371 -0.60 -23.48 -9.09
N ILE A 372 0.04 -22.35 -9.35
CA ILE A 372 1.49 -22.15 -9.17
C ILE A 372 1.81 -21.46 -7.85
N TRP A 373 1.00 -20.52 -7.40
CA TRP A 373 1.24 -19.75 -6.17
C TRP A 373 0.21 -20.07 -5.07
N ASN A 374 0.62 -19.85 -3.82
CA ASN A 374 -0.24 -19.82 -2.65
C ASN A 374 0.00 -18.55 -1.85
N GLU A 375 -1.09 -17.97 -1.35
CA GLU A 375 -1.02 -16.84 -0.44
C GLU A 375 -0.77 -17.35 0.99
N ILE A 376 0.28 -16.85 1.62
CA ILE A 376 0.67 -17.20 3.00
C ILE A 376 0.74 -15.92 3.82
N LYS A 377 0.30 -16.00 5.08
CA LYS A 377 0.47 -14.91 6.05
C LYS A 377 1.87 -15.01 6.64
N GLU A 378 2.67 -13.98 6.43
CA GLU A 378 3.98 -13.82 7.08
C GLU A 378 3.88 -12.82 8.22
N GLU A 379 4.42 -13.19 9.39
CA GLU A 379 4.60 -12.25 10.49
C GLU A 379 5.87 -11.44 10.26
N LYS A 380 5.73 -10.10 10.25
CA LYS A 380 6.82 -9.15 10.16
C LYS A 380 6.80 -8.22 11.36
N ILE A 381 7.97 -7.65 11.68
CA ILE A 381 8.16 -6.71 12.79
C ILE A 381 8.65 -5.40 12.18
N ARG A 382 8.02 -4.30 12.58
CA ARG A 382 8.53 -2.94 12.33
C ARG A 382 8.67 -2.19 13.66
N ILE A 383 9.49 -1.16 13.68
CA ILE A 383 9.68 -0.31 14.84
C ILE A 383 9.01 1.04 14.56
N ASP A 384 7.99 1.36 15.33
CA ASP A 384 7.24 2.62 15.21
C ASP A 384 7.67 3.59 16.32
N GLU A 385 7.80 4.87 15.99
CA GLU A 385 8.05 5.94 16.95
C GLU A 385 6.72 6.52 17.46
N VAL A 386 6.44 6.37 18.76
CA VAL A 386 5.15 6.70 19.36
C VAL A 386 5.32 7.79 20.43
N PRO A 387 4.58 8.93 20.35
CA PRO A 387 4.64 9.96 21.38
C PRO A 387 4.00 9.48 22.69
N VAL A 388 4.69 9.72 23.82
CA VAL A 388 4.21 9.29 25.15
C VAL A 388 4.03 10.44 26.14
N SER A 389 4.75 11.55 25.98
CA SER A 389 4.55 12.74 26.81
C SER A 389 4.93 14.01 26.05
N SER A 390 4.30 15.14 26.44
CA SER A 390 4.64 16.49 25.98
C SER A 390 4.47 17.46 27.13
N LEU A 391 5.55 18.10 27.55
CA LEU A 391 5.58 19.06 28.65
C LEU A 391 5.92 20.46 28.14
N TYR A 392 5.32 21.45 28.81
CA TYR A 392 5.45 22.87 28.48
C TYR A 392 6.07 23.63 29.66
N TYR A 393 7.07 24.45 29.38
CA TYR A 393 7.74 25.33 30.34
C TYR A 393 7.78 26.75 29.78
N GLY A 394 7.41 27.75 30.59
CA GLY A 394 7.30 29.15 30.17
C GLY A 394 8.08 30.11 31.07
N PHE A 395 8.91 30.96 30.49
CA PHE A 395 9.85 31.82 31.23
C PHE A 395 9.60 33.30 30.94
N ASN A 396 9.79 34.16 31.95
CA ASN A 396 10.03 35.58 31.70
C ASN A 396 11.50 35.79 31.42
N VAL A 397 11.78 36.51 30.34
CA VAL A 397 13.12 36.63 29.78
C VAL A 397 13.44 38.05 29.35
N MET A 398 14.72 38.42 29.42
CA MET A 398 15.24 39.67 28.89
C MET A 398 16.59 39.45 28.21
N ALA A 399 16.60 39.45 26.88
CA ALA A 399 17.81 39.24 26.08
C ALA A 399 18.91 40.26 26.37
N ARG A 400 18.53 41.54 26.56
CA ARG A 400 19.47 42.63 26.87
C ARG A 400 19.05 43.30 28.17
N PRO A 401 19.56 42.84 29.33
CA PRO A 401 19.07 43.29 30.62
C PRO A 401 19.37 44.77 30.87
N THR A 402 18.37 45.53 31.31
CA THR A 402 18.57 46.90 31.82
C THR A 402 19.15 46.85 33.24
N PRO A 403 19.72 47.95 33.76
CA PRO A 403 20.18 47.99 35.15
C PRO A 403 19.07 47.62 36.15
N VAL A 404 17.83 48.09 35.91
CA VAL A 404 16.67 47.81 36.76
C VAL A 404 16.34 46.32 36.77
N ILE A 405 16.24 45.68 35.60
CA ILE A 405 15.92 44.25 35.50
C ILE A 405 17.06 43.37 36.00
N SER A 406 18.32 43.80 35.81
CA SER A 406 19.47 43.14 36.42
C SER A 406 19.35 43.12 37.94
N LYS A 407 18.95 44.24 38.56
CA LYS A 407 18.70 44.31 40.00
C LYS A 407 17.54 43.43 40.45
N VAL A 408 16.42 43.39 39.71
CA VAL A 408 15.32 42.46 39.99
C VAL A 408 15.83 41.01 40.03
N SER A 409 16.59 40.59 39.01
CA SER A 409 17.16 39.24 38.94
C SER A 409 18.19 38.95 40.05
N GLU A 410 19.06 39.91 40.38
CA GLU A 410 20.05 39.81 41.48
C GLU A 410 19.36 39.62 42.84
N MET A 411 18.22 40.28 43.05
CA MET A 411 17.40 40.09 44.24
C MET A 411 16.61 38.77 44.21
N GLY A 412 16.72 37.94 43.16
CA GLY A 412 15.95 36.71 43.01
C GLY A 412 14.48 36.95 42.68
N GLY A 413 14.15 38.13 42.15
CA GLY A 413 12.79 38.51 41.75
C GLY A 413 12.44 38.14 40.30
N THR A 414 11.17 38.31 39.98
CA THR A 414 10.63 38.20 38.62
C THR A 414 9.66 39.35 38.34
N VAL A 415 9.39 39.57 37.06
CA VAL A 415 8.47 40.60 36.60
C VAL A 415 7.76 40.10 35.34
N SER A 416 6.49 40.47 35.19
CA SER A 416 5.68 40.09 34.04
C SER A 416 6.22 40.66 32.73
N SER A 417 6.12 39.90 31.64
CA SER A 417 6.63 40.31 30.32
C SER A 417 6.06 41.64 29.83
N ASN A 418 4.75 41.86 29.98
CA ASN A 418 4.11 43.11 29.59
C ASN A 418 4.61 44.34 30.38
N LEU A 419 5.08 44.16 31.63
CA LEU A 419 5.65 45.24 32.43
C LEU A 419 7.11 45.53 32.02
N ILE A 420 7.87 44.50 31.61
CA ILE A 420 9.23 44.67 31.04
C ILE A 420 9.17 45.42 29.72
N ASP A 421 8.24 45.02 28.85
CA ASP A 421 8.09 45.60 27.51
C ASP A 421 7.41 46.97 27.53
N GLY A 422 6.95 47.43 28.70
CA GLY A 422 6.24 48.69 28.85
C GLY A 422 4.92 48.72 28.07
N ASN A 423 4.26 47.57 27.92
CA ASN A 423 2.95 47.47 27.25
C ASN A 423 1.85 47.45 28.31
N MET A 424 1.38 48.65 28.69
CA MET A 424 0.39 48.79 29.75
C MET A 424 -1.07 48.57 29.27
N ASN A 425 -1.43 47.33 28.94
CA ASN A 425 -2.76 46.94 28.41
C ASN A 425 -3.78 46.42 29.44
N SER A 426 -3.51 46.61 30.73
CA SER A 426 -4.30 46.14 31.88
C SER A 426 -4.34 47.19 32.99
N VAL A 427 -5.35 47.07 33.86
CA VAL A 427 -5.56 47.96 35.01
C VAL A 427 -5.20 47.31 36.34
N ILE A 428 -4.72 46.06 36.34
CA ILE A 428 -4.38 45.31 37.55
C ILE A 428 -2.89 45.00 37.56
N GLY A 429 -2.22 45.33 38.65
CA GLY A 429 -0.86 44.92 38.95
C GLY A 429 -0.75 44.25 40.33
N ILE A 430 0.23 43.37 40.48
CA ILE A 430 0.60 42.75 41.75
C ILE A 430 1.99 43.25 42.12
N VAL A 431 2.15 43.73 43.34
CA VAL A 431 3.47 43.91 43.96
C VAL A 431 3.53 42.94 45.13
N ASN A 432 4.52 42.07 45.12
CA ASN A 432 4.71 41.07 46.17
C ASN A 432 6.14 41.17 46.71
N LEU A 433 6.24 41.70 47.94
CA LEU A 433 7.50 41.85 48.67
C LEU A 433 7.53 40.87 49.83
N PHE A 434 7.73 39.59 49.53
CA PHE A 434 7.61 38.52 50.52
C PHE A 434 8.92 38.22 51.22
N SER A 435 8.86 37.86 52.50
CA SER A 435 10.03 37.47 53.31
C SER A 435 10.20 35.95 53.44
N PHE A 436 9.27 35.15 52.93
CA PHE A 436 9.24 33.69 53.08
C PHE A 436 10.02 32.95 51.98
N ASN A 437 10.41 31.69 52.24
CA ASN A 437 11.13 30.84 51.28
C ASN A 437 10.22 30.12 50.26
N PHE A 438 8.93 30.45 50.18
CA PHE A 438 7.96 29.71 49.39
C PHE A 438 7.96 30.15 47.91
N PRO A 439 7.98 29.22 46.94
CA PRO A 439 7.98 29.55 45.52
C PRO A 439 6.57 29.89 45.04
N ILE A 440 6.17 31.16 45.18
CA ILE A 440 4.92 31.70 44.60
C ILE A 440 4.99 31.92 43.09
N TYR A 441 6.22 31.98 42.57
CA TYR A 441 6.53 32.27 41.17
C TYR A 441 5.76 31.38 40.19
N PRO A 442 5.79 30.03 40.31
CA PRO A 442 5.18 29.18 39.30
C PRO A 442 3.67 29.40 39.17
N THR A 443 2.96 29.55 40.30
CA THR A 443 1.51 29.78 40.31
C THR A 443 1.12 31.10 39.65
N ILE A 444 1.85 32.19 39.95
CA ILE A 444 1.56 33.52 39.40
C ILE A 444 1.96 33.58 37.92
N GLU A 445 3.14 33.07 37.55
CA GLU A 445 3.61 33.05 36.17
C GLU A 445 2.73 32.18 35.27
N GLN A 446 2.33 31.00 35.74
CA GLN A 446 1.40 30.12 35.01
C GLN A 446 0.03 30.81 34.81
N CYS A 447 -0.52 31.39 35.87
CA CYS A 447 -1.79 32.11 35.80
C CYS A 447 -1.73 33.28 34.81
N TYR A 448 -0.65 34.07 34.87
CA TYR A 448 -0.40 35.16 33.94
C TYR A 448 -0.35 34.68 32.48
N ALA A 449 0.43 33.63 32.20
CA ALA A 449 0.63 33.11 30.85
C ALA A 449 -0.67 32.54 30.26
N GLU A 450 -1.43 31.77 31.06
CA GLU A 450 -2.71 31.22 30.63
C GLU A 450 -3.75 32.32 30.35
N ILE A 451 -3.90 33.30 31.24
CA ILE A 451 -4.83 34.43 31.02
C ILE A 451 -4.43 35.24 29.77
N ASN A 452 -3.13 35.50 29.58
CA ASN A 452 -2.64 36.20 28.39
C ASN A 452 -2.95 35.43 27.11
N SER A 453 -2.76 34.11 27.11
CA SER A 453 -3.10 33.25 25.97
C SER A 453 -4.60 33.22 25.67
N GLU A 454 -5.45 33.28 26.70
CA GLU A 454 -6.91 33.23 26.56
C GLU A 454 -7.50 34.56 26.07
N LYS A 455 -6.93 35.70 26.49
CA LYS A 455 -7.53 37.03 26.29
C LYS A 455 -6.71 38.02 25.47
N GLY A 456 -5.44 37.73 25.18
CA GLY A 456 -4.49 38.67 24.58
C GLY A 456 -4.08 39.84 25.50
N LYS A 457 -4.53 39.82 26.76
CA LYS A 457 -4.15 40.74 27.85
C LYS A 457 -4.11 39.98 29.17
N SER A 458 -3.30 40.43 30.13
CA SER A 458 -3.17 39.82 31.47
C SER A 458 -2.91 40.87 32.54
N PHE A 459 -2.60 40.49 33.77
CA PHE A 459 -2.23 41.42 34.85
C PHE A 459 -0.71 41.69 34.86
N TYR A 460 -0.24 42.73 35.55
CA TYR A 460 1.21 42.90 35.80
C TYR A 460 1.59 42.25 37.12
N TYR A 461 2.83 41.79 37.25
CA TYR A 461 3.37 41.48 38.57
C TYR A 461 4.83 41.87 38.69
N LEU A 462 5.20 42.28 39.90
CA LEU A 462 6.56 42.41 40.38
C LEU A 462 6.67 41.62 41.67
N ILE A 463 7.52 40.61 41.68
CA ILE A 463 7.74 39.75 42.83
C ILE A 463 9.20 39.87 43.21
N ILE A 464 9.48 40.32 44.43
CA ILE A 464 10.85 40.48 44.95
C ILE A 464 10.90 39.87 46.35
N PRO A 465 11.79 38.88 46.60
CA PRO A 465 11.98 38.35 47.94
C PRO A 465 12.78 39.36 48.77
N LEU A 466 12.22 39.79 49.89
CA LEU A 466 12.79 40.81 50.79
C LEU A 466 12.95 40.23 52.19
N LYS A 467 13.94 39.35 52.38
CA LYS A 467 14.15 38.60 53.64
C LYS A 467 14.74 39.45 54.77
N ASN A 468 15.58 40.43 54.44
CA ASN A 468 16.21 41.36 55.37
C ASN A 468 16.11 42.77 54.75
N ALA A 469 15.04 43.50 55.05
CA ALA A 469 14.78 44.78 54.45
C ALA A 469 15.63 45.90 55.09
N ASP A 470 16.85 46.09 54.59
CA ASP A 470 17.68 47.26 54.91
C ASP A 470 17.30 48.47 54.04
N GLU A 471 17.78 49.66 54.42
CA GLU A 471 17.47 50.92 53.71
C GLU A 471 17.88 50.84 52.23
N THR A 472 19.02 50.23 51.94
CA THR A 472 19.52 50.02 50.59
C THR A 472 18.57 49.15 49.74
N SER A 473 18.03 48.08 50.31
CA SER A 473 17.06 47.21 49.62
C SER A 473 15.75 47.95 49.36
N TYR A 474 15.28 48.77 50.30
CA TYR A 474 14.11 49.63 50.08
C TYR A 474 14.37 50.64 48.96
N GLU A 475 15.50 51.37 48.96
CA GLU A 475 15.85 52.31 47.89
C GLU A 475 15.89 51.62 46.52
N MET A 476 16.46 50.42 46.43
CA MET A 476 16.49 49.62 45.21
C MET A 476 15.08 49.24 44.73
N VAL A 477 14.23 48.71 45.61
CA VAL A 477 12.85 48.36 45.25
C VAL A 477 12.04 49.60 44.86
N GLN A 478 12.25 50.73 45.53
CA GLN A 478 11.64 52.00 45.14
C GLN A 478 12.06 52.43 43.74
N MET A 479 13.35 52.34 43.42
CA MET A 479 13.85 52.61 42.08
C MET A 479 13.19 51.66 41.06
N ILE A 480 13.08 50.37 41.36
CA ILE A 480 12.44 49.38 40.49
C ILE A 480 10.97 49.72 40.24
N ILE A 481 10.18 49.96 41.29
CA ILE A 481 8.76 50.31 41.17
C ILE A 481 8.58 51.61 40.37
N LYS A 482 9.42 52.63 40.61
CA LYS A 482 9.36 53.88 39.84
C LYS A 482 9.62 53.66 38.35
N ASN A 483 10.64 52.85 38.01
CA ASN A 483 11.00 52.61 36.62
C ASN A 483 9.99 51.72 35.88
N LEU A 484 9.40 50.73 36.56
CA LEU A 484 8.50 49.78 35.92
C LEU A 484 7.04 50.27 35.90
N PHE A 485 6.52 50.76 37.02
CA PHE A 485 5.13 51.19 37.12
C PHE A 485 4.96 52.69 36.86
N VAL A 486 5.68 53.55 37.58
CA VAL A 486 5.44 55.01 37.55
C VAL A 486 5.83 55.61 36.19
N ALA A 487 6.96 55.23 35.62
CA ALA A 487 7.40 55.73 34.31
C ALA A 487 6.39 55.41 33.19
N ASN A 488 5.71 54.27 33.29
CA ASN A 488 4.74 53.81 32.29
C ASN A 488 3.28 54.17 32.64
N ALA A 489 3.04 54.87 33.75
CA ALA A 489 1.70 55.16 34.27
C ALA A 489 0.80 55.95 33.30
N HIS A 490 1.41 56.78 32.46
CA HIS A 490 0.71 57.60 31.46
C HIS A 490 0.03 56.78 30.36
N GLN A 491 0.39 55.51 30.19
CA GLN A 491 -0.18 54.63 29.17
C GLN A 491 -1.45 53.92 29.63
N VAL A 492 -1.77 53.97 30.94
CA VAL A 492 -2.97 53.32 31.48
C VAL A 492 -4.17 54.27 31.29
N PRO A 493 -5.24 53.86 30.59
CA PRO A 493 -6.38 54.74 30.30
C PRO A 493 -7.21 55.09 31.56
N HIS A 494 -7.08 54.29 32.61
CA HIS A 494 -7.78 54.45 33.89
C HIS A 494 -6.81 54.28 35.05
N LYS A 495 -7.30 54.49 36.28
CA LYS A 495 -6.52 54.24 37.49
C LYS A 495 -6.11 52.76 37.57
N MET A 496 -4.83 52.48 37.79
CA MET A 496 -4.33 51.12 37.96
C MET A 496 -4.50 50.67 39.42
N TYR A 497 -5.09 49.51 39.63
CA TYR A 497 -5.17 48.84 40.92
C TYR A 497 -3.92 47.99 41.14
N ILE A 498 -3.18 48.28 42.20
CA ILE A 498 -2.02 47.52 42.62
C ILE A 498 -2.41 46.71 43.85
N PHE A 499 -2.39 45.39 43.73
CA PHE A 499 -2.50 44.47 44.86
C PHE A 499 -1.12 44.36 45.50
N ASN A 500 -0.97 44.97 46.68
CA ASN A 500 0.14 44.66 47.57
C ASN A 500 -0.17 43.31 48.21
N LEU A 501 0.37 42.26 47.61
CA LEU A 501 0.01 40.88 47.90
C LEU A 501 0.95 40.29 48.94
N ASP A 502 0.39 39.69 49.98
CA ASP A 502 1.13 38.92 51.00
C ASP A 502 0.44 37.57 51.25
N PHE A 503 1.11 36.66 51.98
CA PHE A 503 0.64 35.30 52.18
C PHE A 503 0.78 34.79 53.61
N ILE A 504 -0.22 34.03 54.07
CA ILE A 504 -0.20 33.38 55.39
C ILE A 504 -0.20 31.85 55.22
N PRO A 505 0.82 31.13 55.75
CA PRO A 505 0.94 29.69 55.58
C PRO A 505 0.07 28.82 56.51
N TYR A 506 -0.46 29.37 57.61
CA TYR A 506 -0.99 28.55 58.73
C TYR A 506 -2.51 28.40 58.81
N LEU A 507 -3.28 28.94 57.86
CA LEU A 507 -4.75 28.82 57.87
C LEU A 507 -5.19 27.63 56.99
N SER A 508 -5.88 26.66 57.59
CA SER A 508 -6.30 25.38 56.97
C SER A 508 -7.50 25.49 56.02
N LYS A 509 -7.81 26.69 55.54
CA LYS A 509 -8.92 26.95 54.61
C LYS A 509 -8.51 28.05 53.62
N PRO A 510 -8.86 27.93 52.32
CA PRO A 510 -8.69 29.01 51.36
C PRO A 510 -9.33 30.31 51.87
N THR A 511 -8.53 31.32 52.15
CA THR A 511 -8.99 32.58 52.75
C THR A 511 -8.37 33.77 52.02
N ILE A 512 -9.20 34.78 51.78
CA ILE A 512 -8.82 36.07 51.23
C ILE A 512 -9.02 37.11 52.33
N ILE A 513 -8.01 37.91 52.62
CA ILE A 513 -8.08 39.03 53.57
C ILE A 513 -7.85 40.32 52.78
N VAL A 514 -8.75 41.28 52.92
CA VAL A 514 -8.71 42.58 52.22
C VAL A 514 -8.71 43.72 53.24
N GLU A 515 -7.92 44.75 53.01
CA GLU A 515 -7.91 45.99 53.82
C GLU A 515 -9.30 46.67 53.86
N ASP A 516 -9.67 47.25 55.00
CA ASP A 516 -10.93 47.98 55.12
C ASP A 516 -10.91 49.37 54.42
N ASP A 517 -11.31 49.39 53.14
CA ASP A 517 -11.62 50.57 52.34
C ASP A 517 -13.11 50.56 51.91
N PRO A 518 -13.99 51.38 52.52
CA PRO A 518 -15.44 51.30 52.35
C PRO A 518 -15.96 51.39 50.90
N GLU A 519 -15.31 52.19 50.04
CA GLU A 519 -15.78 52.39 48.66
C GLU A 519 -15.40 51.20 47.76
N GLU A 520 -14.19 50.66 47.93
CA GLU A 520 -13.67 49.56 47.11
C GLU A 520 -14.10 48.18 47.65
N ASN A 521 -14.31 48.08 48.95
CA ASN A 521 -14.72 46.84 49.61
C ASN A 521 -16.05 46.32 49.10
N ILE A 522 -17.00 47.20 48.80
CA ILE A 522 -18.28 46.79 48.23
C ILE A 522 -18.05 46.11 46.87
N VAL A 523 -17.18 46.68 46.03
CA VAL A 523 -16.85 46.15 44.70
C VAL A 523 -16.09 44.83 44.82
N ILE A 524 -15.01 44.79 45.58
CA ILE A 524 -14.16 43.60 45.77
C ILE A 524 -14.94 42.48 46.43
N GLN A 525 -15.72 42.75 47.48
CA GLN A 525 -16.58 41.75 48.11
C GLN A 525 -17.66 41.24 47.16
N SER A 526 -18.26 42.10 46.34
CA SER A 526 -19.27 41.68 45.37
C SER A 526 -18.67 40.72 44.33
N ILE A 527 -17.46 41.02 43.86
CA ILE A 527 -16.69 40.17 42.94
C ILE A 527 -16.36 38.83 43.60
N ILE A 528 -15.78 38.84 44.81
CA ILE A 528 -15.39 37.63 45.53
C ILE A 528 -16.61 36.75 45.87
N LYS A 529 -17.70 37.33 46.40
CA LYS A 529 -18.95 36.62 46.72
C LYS A 529 -19.61 36.05 45.46
N ARG A 530 -19.49 36.72 44.31
CA ARG A 530 -20.00 36.22 43.01
C ARG A 530 -19.20 35.01 42.53
N ILE A 531 -17.87 35.09 42.58
CA ILE A 531 -16.97 34.05 42.05
C ILE A 531 -17.03 32.78 42.91
N PHE A 532 -17.04 32.94 44.23
CA PHE A 532 -16.88 31.84 45.18
C PHE A 532 -18.16 31.47 45.91
N LYS A 533 -19.35 31.84 45.38
CA LYS A 533 -20.66 31.62 46.02
C LYS A 533 -20.89 30.17 46.51
N ASN A 534 -20.34 29.19 45.79
CA ASN A 534 -20.51 27.76 46.06
C ASN A 534 -19.19 27.09 46.50
N GLU A 535 -18.15 27.86 46.80
CA GLU A 535 -16.83 27.34 47.17
C GLU A 535 -16.54 27.65 48.65
N ASN A 536 -15.78 26.79 49.32
CA ASN A 536 -15.42 26.97 50.74
C ASN A 536 -14.26 27.96 50.88
N VAL A 537 -14.46 29.21 50.45
CA VAL A 537 -13.50 30.32 50.57
C VAL A 537 -13.97 31.28 51.67
N SER A 538 -13.10 31.60 52.62
CA SER A 538 -13.38 32.63 53.64
C SER A 538 -12.95 34.00 53.12
N LEU A 539 -13.77 35.03 53.31
CA LEU A 539 -13.41 36.42 53.06
C LEU A 539 -13.39 37.17 54.39
N ILE A 540 -12.26 37.77 54.73
CA ILE A 540 -12.07 38.60 55.92
C ILE A 540 -11.80 40.03 55.46
N ILE A 541 -12.55 40.98 56.01
CA ILE A 541 -12.27 42.41 55.84
C ILE A 541 -11.54 42.84 57.10
N ASP A 542 -10.30 43.28 56.95
CA ASP A 542 -9.45 43.67 58.08
C ASP A 542 -9.41 45.20 58.20
N ASP A 543 -9.96 45.71 59.30
CA ASP A 543 -9.93 47.12 59.68
C ASP A 543 -8.71 47.47 60.57
N GLY A 544 -7.84 46.49 60.84
CA GLY A 544 -6.72 46.59 61.78
C GLY A 544 -5.34 46.44 61.16
N LEU A 545 -4.70 45.29 61.41
CA LEU A 545 -3.26 45.05 61.31
C LEU A 545 -2.68 45.27 59.90
N PHE A 546 -3.48 45.07 58.86
CA PHE A 546 -3.05 45.19 57.47
C PHE A 546 -3.32 46.57 56.86
N LYS A 547 -4.01 47.48 57.55
CA LYS A 547 -4.31 48.84 57.07
C LYS A 547 -3.12 49.81 57.21
N GLU A 548 -2.36 49.70 58.30
CA GLU A 548 -1.32 50.67 58.69
C GLU A 548 0.13 50.15 58.62
N GLY A 549 0.39 49.08 57.85
CA GLY A 549 1.73 48.50 57.73
C GLY A 549 2.77 49.46 57.14
N LYS A 550 4.02 49.43 57.65
CA LYS A 550 5.13 50.25 57.15
C LYS A 550 5.37 50.09 55.64
N ILE A 551 5.26 48.85 55.14
CA ILE A 551 5.41 48.55 53.71
C ILE A 551 4.27 49.15 52.88
N ASN A 552 3.02 49.09 53.38
CA ASN A 552 1.87 49.71 52.72
C ASN A 552 2.06 51.23 52.56
N THR A 553 2.34 51.91 53.66
CA THR A 553 2.58 53.37 53.68
C THR A 553 3.75 53.76 52.78
N TRP A 554 4.81 52.95 52.79
CA TRP A 554 5.97 53.16 51.95
C TRP A 554 5.65 52.98 50.45
N ILE A 555 4.95 51.91 50.04
CA ILE A 555 4.52 51.74 48.63
C ILE A 555 3.57 52.87 48.20
N LYS A 556 2.62 53.29 49.07
CA LYS A 556 1.73 54.45 48.83
C LYS A 556 2.52 55.74 48.58
N SER A 557 3.67 55.91 49.22
CA SER A 557 4.55 57.08 49.00
C SER A 557 5.27 57.07 47.64
N ILE A 558 5.38 55.90 47.00
CA ILE A 558 6.08 55.72 45.71
C ILE A 558 5.09 55.86 44.54
N LEU A 559 3.88 55.34 44.70
CA LEU A 559 2.85 55.29 43.67
C LEU A 559 1.91 56.52 43.76
N PRO A 560 1.87 57.42 42.75
CA PRO A 560 1.00 58.58 42.76
C PRO A 560 -0.49 58.21 42.84
N SER A 561 -1.20 58.72 43.85
CA SER A 561 -2.62 58.40 44.09
C SER A 561 -3.59 58.81 42.98
N SER A 562 -3.16 59.72 42.09
CA SER A 562 -3.90 60.14 40.89
C SER A 562 -3.94 59.06 39.81
N GLN A 563 -2.94 58.18 39.77
CA GLN A 563 -2.77 57.15 38.73
C GLN A 563 -2.91 55.73 39.28
N PHE A 564 -2.64 55.53 40.57
CA PHE A 564 -2.62 54.22 41.22
C PHE A 564 -3.55 54.17 42.43
N LYS A 565 -4.21 53.02 42.60
CA LYS A 565 -4.91 52.65 43.83
C LYS A 565 -4.20 51.42 44.40
N LEU A 566 -3.63 51.54 45.60
CA LEU A 566 -3.04 50.41 46.30
C LEU A 566 -4.09 49.73 47.17
N LEU A 567 -4.17 48.41 47.10
CA LEU A 567 -5.04 47.58 47.92
C LEU A 567 -4.19 46.48 48.54
N ASN A 568 -4.19 46.36 49.88
CA ASN A 568 -3.54 45.22 50.52
C ASN A 568 -4.44 43.99 50.44
N LEU A 569 -3.84 42.90 49.99
CA LEU A 569 -4.49 41.61 49.81
C LEU A 569 -3.62 40.53 50.44
N VAL A 570 -4.18 39.72 51.33
CA VAL A 570 -3.48 38.57 51.89
C VAL A 570 -4.22 37.29 51.49
N LEU A 571 -3.50 36.34 50.89
CA LEU A 571 -4.04 35.04 50.51
C LEU A 571 -3.44 33.93 51.37
N THR A 572 -4.23 32.91 51.70
CA THR A 572 -3.67 31.72 52.37
C THR A 572 -2.98 30.81 51.36
N TYR A 573 -2.07 29.98 51.87
CA TYR A 573 -1.37 29.00 51.03
C TYR A 573 -2.34 28.01 50.39
N ASP A 574 -3.40 27.61 51.10
CA ASP A 574 -4.45 26.74 50.52
C ASP A 574 -5.17 27.41 49.33
N PHE A 575 -5.32 28.73 49.36
CA PHE A 575 -5.91 29.48 48.25
C PHE A 575 -4.97 29.52 47.04
N LEU A 576 -3.67 29.79 47.27
CA LEU A 576 -2.66 29.81 46.21
C LEU A 576 -2.41 28.43 45.59
N ASN A 577 -2.34 27.39 46.41
CA ASN A 577 -2.10 26.01 45.96
C ASN A 577 -3.30 25.46 45.18
N ASN A 578 -4.51 25.98 45.43
CA ASN A 578 -5.63 25.72 44.56
C ASN A 578 -5.57 26.61 43.30
N TYR A 579 -4.76 26.17 42.33
CA TYR A 579 -4.53 26.89 41.09
C TYR A 579 -5.84 27.32 40.38
N SER A 580 -6.87 26.46 40.38
CA SER A 580 -8.16 26.77 39.78
C SER A 580 -8.85 27.97 40.46
N MET A 581 -8.82 28.02 41.80
CA MET A 581 -9.36 29.15 42.57
C MET A 581 -8.57 30.43 42.30
N PHE A 582 -7.24 30.36 42.38
CA PHE A 582 -6.37 31.51 42.13
C PHE A 582 -6.56 32.07 40.70
N LYS A 583 -6.58 31.20 39.68
CA LYS A 583 -6.85 31.61 38.29
C LYS A 583 -8.21 32.26 38.14
N LYS A 584 -9.28 31.68 38.70
CA LYS A 584 -10.63 32.27 38.68
C LYS A 584 -10.65 33.67 39.29
N PHE A 585 -9.98 33.85 40.44
CA PHE A 585 -9.86 35.14 41.10
C PHE A 585 -9.18 36.18 40.20
N MET A 586 -7.97 35.89 39.70
CA MET A 586 -7.23 36.81 38.83
C MET A 586 -7.97 37.12 37.53
N ASN A 587 -8.64 36.13 36.94
CA ASN A 587 -9.33 36.27 35.67
C ASN A 587 -10.48 37.30 35.70
N GLU A 588 -11.11 37.49 36.86
CA GLU A 588 -12.24 38.40 37.03
C GLU A 588 -11.81 39.85 37.21
N PHE A 589 -10.62 40.09 37.78
CA PHE A 589 -10.04 41.43 37.86
C PHE A 589 -9.41 41.88 36.53
N VAL A 590 -9.00 40.94 35.66
CA VAL A 590 -8.46 41.24 34.32
C VAL A 590 -9.55 41.51 33.27
N ARG A 591 -10.82 41.15 33.53
CA ARG A 591 -11.94 41.47 32.62
C ARG A 591 -12.02 42.98 32.41
#